data_AF-L1MCJ9-F1
#
_entry.id   AF-L1MCJ9-F1
#
_cell.length_a   1.000
_cell.length_b   1.000
_cell.length_c   1.000
_cell.angle_alpha   90.00
_cell.angle_beta   90.00
_cell.angle_gamma   90.00
#
_symmetry.space_group_name_H-M   'P 1'
#
loop_
_entity.id
_entity.type
_entity.pdbx_description
1 polymer ?
#
loop_
_entity_poly.entity_id
_entity_poly.type
_entity_poly.pdbx_seq_one_letter_code
_entity_poly.pdbx_strand_id
1 'polypeptide(L)'
;MQRCGEDSFPSCFPIIALWRINKWFRTNFFLNNCCLGNCAGISIIDFTLFRVWHDKCARRHKTFRESATRGKGTMGWFFGFKLHIIIDGRGRIVQWKLTQANEDNCTLLKDNMFTEKTFGKLMVDKGYTAQNLFENY
;
A
#
# COMPACT_ATOMS: atom_id res chain seq x y z
N MET A 1 -11.39 26.74 11.70
CA MET A 1 -11.15 25.76 12.78
C MET A 1 -12.31 24.76 12.79
N GLN A 2 -12.29 23.74 11.91
CA GLN A 2 -13.39 22.77 11.86
C GLN A 2 -13.29 21.83 13.06
N ARG A 3 -14.28 21.97 13.94
CA ARG A 3 -14.55 21.07 15.07
C ARG A 3 -14.54 19.62 14.57
N CYS A 4 -13.91 18.76 15.36
CA CYS A 4 -14.13 17.32 15.30
C CYS A 4 -15.63 17.13 15.56
N GLY A 5 -16.42 17.02 14.48
CA GLY A 5 -17.82 16.65 14.59
C GLY A 5 -17.90 15.34 15.33
N GLU A 6 -18.83 15.30 16.28
CA GLU A 6 -19.21 14.16 17.07
C GLU A 6 -19.81 13.08 16.16
N ASP A 7 -18.97 12.44 15.35
CA ASP A 7 -19.20 11.05 14.98
C ASP A 7 -18.62 10.23 16.13
N SER A 8 -19.38 10.20 17.22
CA SER A 8 -19.16 9.38 18.41
C SER A 8 -19.33 7.90 18.04
N PHE A 9 -18.38 7.36 17.27
CA PHE A 9 -18.14 5.91 17.30
C PHE A 9 -17.24 5.62 18.50
N PRO A 10 -17.75 4.91 19.53
CA PRO A 10 -17.07 4.77 20.80
C PRO A 10 -15.79 3.97 20.61
N SER A 11 -14.79 4.36 21.39
CA SER A 11 -13.38 3.94 21.39
C SER A 11 -13.12 2.46 21.74
N CYS A 12 -14.14 1.58 21.67
CA CYS A 12 -14.06 0.20 22.16
C CYS A 12 -15.11 -0.76 21.54
N PHE A 13 -15.31 -0.78 20.21
CA PHE A 13 -15.96 -1.96 19.58
C PHE A 13 -14.90 -2.85 18.90
N PRO A 14 -14.52 -4.00 19.50
CA PRO A 14 -13.56 -4.93 18.90
C PRO A 14 -14.03 -5.46 17.54
N ILE A 15 -15.34 -5.46 17.26
CA ILE A 15 -15.95 -6.01 16.04
C ILE A 15 -15.54 -5.24 14.77
N ILE A 16 -15.49 -3.90 14.77
CA ILE A 16 -15.16 -3.12 13.56
C ILE A 16 -13.66 -3.25 13.25
N ALA A 17 -12.83 -3.27 14.29
CA ALA A 17 -11.41 -3.57 14.16
C ALA A 17 -11.19 -4.99 13.63
N LEU A 18 -11.89 -5.99 14.18
CA LEU A 18 -11.89 -7.36 13.67
C LEU A 18 -12.38 -7.42 12.22
N TRP A 19 -13.40 -6.64 11.84
CA TRP A 19 -13.93 -6.63 10.49
C TRP A 19 -12.90 -6.07 9.49
N ARG A 20 -12.14 -5.05 9.89
CA ARG A 20 -11.04 -4.50 9.09
C ARG A 20 -9.85 -5.44 9.02
N ILE A 21 -9.52 -6.14 10.10
CA ILE A 21 -8.48 -7.20 10.10
C ILE A 21 -8.91 -8.37 9.21
N ASN A 22 -10.12 -8.89 9.37
CA ASN A 22 -10.65 -9.98 8.55
C ASN A 22 -10.75 -9.59 7.08
N LYS A 23 -11.18 -8.35 6.79
CA LYS A 23 -11.15 -7.81 5.43
C LYS A 23 -9.72 -7.76 4.88
N TRP A 24 -8.76 -7.29 5.68
CA TRP A 24 -7.35 -7.27 5.29
C TRP A 24 -6.81 -8.67 5.02
N PHE A 25 -7.05 -9.61 5.93
CA PHE A 25 -6.61 -11.00 5.80
C PHE A 25 -7.20 -11.66 4.55
N ARG A 26 -8.49 -11.41 4.28
CA ARG A 26 -9.18 -11.92 3.10
C ARG A 26 -8.64 -11.33 1.81
N THR A 27 -8.36 -10.02 1.77
CA THR A 27 -7.74 -9.37 0.60
C THR A 27 -6.32 -9.87 0.38
N ASN A 28 -5.54 -10.03 1.44
CA ASN A 28 -4.15 -10.51 1.38
C ASN A 28 -4.10 -11.96 0.87
N PHE A 29 -4.95 -12.82 1.43
CA PHE A 29 -5.12 -14.20 1.00
C PHE A 29 -5.58 -14.29 -0.47
N PHE A 30 -6.54 -13.45 -0.88
CA PHE A 30 -7.02 -13.42 -2.26
C PHE A 30 -5.93 -12.96 -3.23
N LEU A 31 -5.21 -11.88 -2.91
CA LEU A 31 -4.14 -11.38 -3.76
C LEU A 31 -3.01 -12.40 -3.89
N ASN A 32 -2.66 -13.10 -2.81
CA ASN A 32 -1.57 -14.09 -2.82
C ASN A 32 -1.95 -15.40 -3.54
N ASN A 33 -3.18 -15.88 -3.38
CA ASN A 33 -3.57 -17.20 -3.91
C ASN A 33 -4.30 -17.16 -5.25
N CYS A 34 -4.99 -16.06 -5.59
CA CYS A 34 -5.85 -16.00 -6.77
C CYS A 34 -5.36 -15.04 -7.84
N CYS A 35 -4.58 -14.02 -7.48
CA CYS A 35 -4.26 -12.92 -8.39
C CYS A 35 -2.84 -12.95 -8.93
N LEU A 36 -1.90 -13.67 -8.31
CA LEU A 36 -0.52 -13.75 -8.77
C LEU A 36 -0.43 -14.55 -10.07
N GLY A 37 0.03 -13.90 -11.13
CA GLY A 37 0.28 -14.51 -12.44
C GLY A 37 1.68 -14.23 -12.97
N ASN A 38 2.01 -14.86 -14.11
CA ASN A 38 3.30 -14.66 -14.78
C ASN A 38 3.34 -13.31 -15.53
N CYS A 39 4.51 -12.68 -15.51
CA CYS A 39 4.84 -11.49 -16.29
C CYS A 39 4.96 -11.83 -17.79
N ALA A 40 4.47 -10.95 -18.68
CA ALA A 40 4.54 -11.15 -20.13
C ALA A 40 5.52 -10.20 -20.85
N GLY A 41 6.42 -9.55 -20.11
CA GLY A 41 7.51 -8.73 -20.66
C GLY A 41 7.35 -7.21 -20.53
N ILE A 42 6.16 -6.69 -20.19
CA ILE A 42 5.96 -5.28 -19.85
C ILE A 42 5.16 -5.23 -18.55
N SER A 43 5.67 -4.51 -17.56
CA SER A 43 5.00 -4.36 -16.27
C SER A 43 4.89 -2.91 -15.87
N ILE A 44 3.76 -2.55 -15.25
CA ILE A 44 3.43 -1.22 -14.78
C ILE A 44 3.35 -1.29 -13.25
N ILE A 45 4.05 -0.39 -12.58
CA ILE A 45 4.00 -0.27 -11.12
C ILE A 45 3.23 1.00 -10.74
N ASP A 46 2.23 0.81 -9.87
CA ASP A 46 1.50 1.90 -9.23
C ASP A 46 1.39 1.67 -7.72
N PHE A 47 1.26 2.76 -6.95
CA PHE A 47 0.91 2.66 -5.54
C PHE A 47 -0.48 3.23 -5.28
N THR A 48 -1.25 2.51 -4.48
CA THR A 48 -2.52 2.98 -3.94
C THR A 48 -2.39 3.21 -2.44
N LEU A 49 -2.90 4.35 -1.96
CA LEU A 49 -2.90 4.68 -0.54
C LEU A 49 -4.02 3.92 0.19
N PHE A 50 -3.65 3.03 1.10
CA PHE A 50 -4.61 2.30 1.92
C PHE A 50 -4.86 3.02 3.24
N ARG A 51 -5.94 3.80 3.31
CA ARG A 51 -6.27 4.62 4.48
C ARG A 51 -6.93 3.79 5.57
N VAL A 52 -6.29 3.71 6.72
CA VAL A 52 -6.83 3.05 7.91
C VAL A 52 -7.70 4.03 8.70
N TRP A 53 -7.21 5.22 9.00
CA TRP A 53 -7.99 6.16 9.80
C TRP A 53 -7.67 7.62 9.45
N HIS A 54 -8.47 8.54 10.00
CA HIS A 54 -8.18 9.96 9.91
C HIS A 54 -6.92 10.30 10.71
N ASP A 55 -6.05 11.13 10.14
CA ASP A 55 -4.76 11.49 10.74
C ASP A 55 -4.87 12.06 12.16
N LYS A 56 -5.87 12.93 12.39
CA LYS A 56 -6.15 13.55 13.70
C LYS A 56 -6.44 12.54 14.81
N CYS A 57 -6.96 11.37 14.43
CA CYS A 57 -7.40 10.33 15.36
C CYS A 57 -6.47 9.11 15.37
N ALA A 58 -5.37 9.14 14.60
CA ALA A 58 -4.38 8.07 14.53
C ALA A 58 -3.86 7.63 15.91
N ARG A 59 -3.64 8.58 16.82
CA ARG A 59 -3.14 8.32 18.19
C ARG A 59 -4.06 7.42 19.03
N ARG A 60 -5.37 7.41 18.74
CA ARG A 60 -6.37 6.60 19.47
C ARG A 60 -6.53 5.19 18.88
N HIS A 61 -5.95 4.94 17.71
CA HIS A 61 -6.09 3.68 17.01
C HIS A 61 -5.21 2.60 17.68
N LYS A 62 -5.82 1.52 18.19
CA LYS A 62 -5.11 0.47 18.94
C LYS A 62 -4.59 -0.66 18.05
N THR A 63 -5.38 -1.08 17.06
CA THR A 63 -5.14 -2.33 16.30
C THR A 63 -3.99 -2.26 15.31
N PHE A 64 -3.83 -1.14 14.62
CA PHE A 64 -2.77 -0.89 13.63
C PHE A 64 -1.75 0.13 14.14
N ARG A 65 -1.63 0.31 15.46
CA ARG A 65 -0.78 1.35 16.06
C ARG A 65 0.70 1.17 15.72
N GLU A 66 1.15 -0.07 15.68
CA GLU A 66 2.55 -0.44 15.45
C GLU A 66 2.86 -0.71 13.97
N SER A 67 1.84 -1.06 13.19
CA SER A 67 2.00 -1.42 11.77
C SER A 67 1.74 -0.25 10.82
N ALA A 68 0.71 0.58 11.08
CA ALA A 68 0.37 1.70 10.22
C ALA A 68 1.09 2.98 10.66
N THR A 69 1.50 3.79 9.69
CA THR A 69 2.16 5.07 9.95
C THR A 69 1.42 6.22 9.29
N ARG A 70 1.84 7.44 9.63
CA ARG A 70 1.35 8.64 8.95
C ARG A 70 2.10 8.81 7.65
N GLY A 71 1.37 9.04 6.57
CA GLY A 71 1.93 9.40 5.27
C GLY A 71 1.26 10.63 4.70
N LYS A 72 1.92 11.26 3.74
CA LYS A 72 1.39 12.39 2.98
C LYS A 72 0.89 11.88 1.62
N GLY A 73 -0.38 12.11 1.33
CA GLY A 73 -0.97 11.87 0.01
C GLY A 73 -1.42 13.17 -0.65
N THR A 74 -2.00 13.05 -1.84
CA THR A 74 -2.52 14.18 -2.64
C THR A 74 -3.56 15.01 -1.87
N MET A 75 -4.38 14.34 -1.05
CA MET A 75 -5.43 14.99 -0.26
C MET A 75 -5.00 15.36 1.18
N GLY A 76 -3.69 15.30 1.49
CA GLY A 76 -3.15 15.62 2.81
C GLY A 76 -2.66 14.40 3.59
N TRP A 77 -2.51 14.59 4.90
CA TRP A 77 -2.00 13.55 5.81
C TRP A 77 -3.04 12.45 6.05
N PHE A 78 -2.61 11.21 6.05
CA PHE A 78 -3.44 10.05 6.35
C PHE A 78 -2.70 9.06 7.25
N PHE A 79 -3.45 8.24 7.99
CA PHE A 79 -2.91 7.14 8.77
C PHE A 79 -3.22 5.83 8.08
N GLY A 80 -2.21 5.08 7.68
CA GLY A 80 -2.41 3.83 6.94
C GLY A 80 -1.14 3.26 6.31
N PHE A 81 -1.31 2.67 5.13
CA PHE A 81 -0.28 1.95 4.40
C PHE A 81 -0.22 2.43 2.94
N LYS A 82 0.87 2.11 2.25
CA LYS A 82 0.96 2.19 0.79
C LYS A 82 0.93 0.77 0.23
N LEU A 83 0.07 0.55 -0.75
CA LEU A 83 -0.03 -0.73 -1.46
C LEU A 83 0.59 -0.56 -2.84
N HIS A 84 1.71 -1.22 -3.07
CA HIS A 84 2.42 -1.22 -4.33
C HIS A 84 1.97 -2.45 -5.12
N ILE A 85 1.50 -2.26 -6.35
CA ILE A 85 1.03 -3.34 -7.20
C ILE A 85 1.79 -3.29 -8.51
N ILE A 86 2.28 -4.44 -8.94
CA ILE A 86 2.87 -4.65 -10.26
C ILE A 86 1.82 -5.36 -11.12
N ILE A 87 1.49 -4.73 -12.24
CA ILE A 87 0.50 -5.24 -13.18
C ILE A 87 1.19 -5.46 -14.53
N ASP A 88 0.95 -6.61 -15.15
CA ASP A 88 1.40 -6.93 -16.50
C ASP A 88 0.64 -6.08 -17.54
N GLY A 89 1.17 -5.91 -18.74
CA GLY A 89 0.50 -5.18 -19.83
C GLY A 89 -0.89 -5.72 -20.21
N ARG A 90 -1.21 -6.96 -19.81
CA ARG A 90 -2.53 -7.60 -19.97
C ARG A 90 -3.48 -7.38 -18.79
N GLY A 91 -3.09 -6.62 -17.77
CA GLY A 91 -3.92 -6.36 -16.58
C GLY A 91 -3.86 -7.42 -15.48
N ARG A 92 -2.90 -8.34 -15.53
CA ARG A 92 -2.71 -9.38 -14.51
C ARG A 92 -1.80 -8.88 -13.39
N ILE A 93 -2.13 -9.18 -12.14
CA ILE A 93 -1.29 -8.82 -11.00
C ILE A 93 -0.10 -9.77 -10.95
N VAL A 94 1.12 -9.25 -11.05
CA VAL A 94 2.35 -10.06 -11.03
C VAL A 94 2.87 -10.21 -9.61
N GLN A 95 2.90 -9.10 -8.88
CA GLN A 95 3.39 -9.03 -7.51
C GLN A 95 2.75 -7.82 -6.84
N TRP A 96 2.62 -7.85 -5.53
CA TRP A 96 2.17 -6.72 -4.74
C TRP A 96 2.91 -6.70 -3.42
N LYS A 97 3.05 -5.52 -2.82
CA LYS A 97 3.69 -5.33 -1.53
C LYS A 97 3.01 -4.22 -0.75
N LEU A 98 2.77 -4.46 0.52
CA LEU A 98 2.25 -3.46 1.43
C LEU A 98 3.40 -2.91 2.26
N THR A 99 3.52 -1.58 2.31
CA THR A 99 4.53 -0.86 3.08
C THR A 99 3.89 0.14 4.02
N GLN A 100 4.67 0.58 5.00
CA GLN A 100 4.24 1.67 5.86
C GLN A 100 4.07 2.96 5.05
N ALA A 101 3.13 3.81 5.44
CA ALA A 101 2.84 5.04 4.69
C ALA A 101 4.00 6.05 4.65
N ASN A 102 4.95 5.96 5.58
CA ASN A 102 6.16 6.78 5.63
C ASN A 102 7.34 6.21 4.80
N GLU A 103 7.25 4.98 4.31
CA GLU A 103 8.34 4.40 3.51
C GLU A 103 8.41 5.07 2.14
N ASP A 104 9.63 5.34 1.69
CA ASP A 104 9.90 5.87 0.36
C ASP A 104 9.68 4.80 -0.71
N ASN A 105 8.95 5.17 -1.76
CA ASN A 105 8.58 4.28 -2.86
C ASN A 105 9.82 3.72 -3.59
N CYS A 106 10.90 4.50 -3.62
CA CYS A 106 12.16 4.15 -4.28
C CYS A 106 12.88 2.98 -3.61
N THR A 107 12.69 2.78 -2.31
CA THR A 107 13.32 1.67 -1.56
C THR A 107 12.76 0.33 -2.01
N LEU A 108 11.51 0.30 -2.48
CA LEU A 108 10.85 -0.94 -2.91
C LEU A 108 11.35 -1.46 -4.24
N LEU A 109 11.80 -0.57 -5.12
CA LEU A 109 12.39 -0.99 -6.39
C LEU A 109 13.81 -1.55 -6.20
N LYS A 110 14.47 -1.21 -5.09
CA LYS A 110 15.75 -1.82 -4.69
C LYS A 110 15.58 -3.18 -3.99
N ASP A 111 14.36 -3.52 -3.59
CA ASP A 111 14.09 -4.80 -2.96
C ASP A 111 13.98 -5.88 -4.04
N ASN A 112 15.02 -6.71 -4.15
CA ASN A 112 15.11 -7.80 -5.10
C ASN A 112 13.89 -8.73 -5.00
N MET A 113 13.33 -8.95 -3.81
CA MET A 113 12.16 -9.82 -3.66
C MET A 113 10.90 -9.28 -4.34
N PHE A 114 10.82 -7.96 -4.56
CA PHE A 114 9.69 -7.32 -5.22
C PHE A 114 9.85 -7.28 -6.75
N THR A 115 11.08 -7.14 -7.24
CA THR A 115 11.41 -7.02 -8.66
C THR A 115 11.80 -8.35 -9.33
N GLU A 116 12.15 -9.40 -8.59
CA GLU A 116 12.56 -10.71 -9.11
C GLU A 116 11.55 -11.36 -10.06
N LYS A 117 10.24 -11.15 -9.82
CA LYS A 117 9.18 -11.68 -10.68
C LYS A 117 8.86 -10.80 -11.89
N THR A 118 9.49 -9.64 -11.99
CA THR A 118 9.30 -8.73 -13.12
C THR A 118 10.34 -9.00 -14.18
N PHE A 119 9.88 -9.32 -15.39
CA PHE A 119 10.74 -9.56 -16.55
C PHE A 119 10.37 -8.56 -17.65
N GLY A 120 11.39 -7.96 -18.27
CA GLY A 120 11.26 -7.02 -19.37
C GLY A 120 11.10 -5.56 -18.94
N LYS A 121 10.38 -4.76 -19.73
CA LYS A 121 10.30 -3.30 -19.55
C LYS A 121 9.42 -2.93 -18.37
N LEU A 122 9.96 -2.16 -17.43
CA LEU A 122 9.25 -1.65 -16.26
C LEU A 122 8.82 -0.20 -16.48
N MET A 123 7.52 0.06 -16.43
CA MET A 123 6.94 1.40 -16.46
C MET A 123 6.50 1.78 -15.06
N VAL A 124 6.88 2.96 -14.60
CA VAL A 124 6.66 3.37 -13.22
C VAL A 124 6.18 4.82 -13.18
N ASP A 125 5.27 5.12 -12.24
CA ASP A 125 4.84 6.49 -11.97
C ASP A 125 6.01 7.40 -11.54
N LYS A 126 5.88 8.71 -11.79
CA LYS A 126 6.90 9.72 -11.47
C LYS A 126 7.29 9.70 -9.99
N GLY A 127 6.39 9.29 -9.10
CA GLY A 127 6.67 9.10 -7.67
C GLY A 127 7.77 8.10 -7.33
N TYR A 128 8.28 7.33 -8.31
CA TYR A 128 9.38 6.37 -8.13
C TYR A 128 10.69 6.81 -8.82
N THR A 129 10.85 8.11 -9.06
CA THR A 129 12.08 8.64 -9.64
C THR A 129 13.20 8.60 -8.59
N ALA A 130 14.05 7.58 -8.63
CA ALA A 130 15.37 7.63 -8.01
C ALA A 130 16.41 7.42 -9.11
N GLN A 131 17.40 8.31 -9.21
CA GLN A 131 18.45 8.27 -10.23
C GLN A 131 19.15 6.89 -10.30
N ASN A 132 19.36 6.25 -9.14
CA ASN A 132 20.16 5.03 -9.04
C ASN A 132 19.38 3.72 -9.37
N LEU A 133 18.12 3.81 -9.81
CA LEU A 133 17.30 2.63 -10.12
C LEU A 133 17.34 2.22 -11.59
N PHE A 134 17.68 3.16 -12.48
CA PHE A 134 17.69 2.95 -13.93
C PHE A 134 19.04 2.49 -14.47
N GLU A 135 20.08 2.35 -13.64
CA GLU A 135 21.40 1.86 -14.06
C GLU A 135 21.47 0.34 -14.17
N ASN A 136 20.48 -0.39 -13.64
CA ASN A 136 20.47 -1.87 -13.59
C ASN A 136 19.38 -2.53 -14.47
N TYR A 137 18.63 -1.75 -15.27
CA TYR A 137 17.54 -2.23 -16.13
C TYR A 137 17.66 -1.68 -17.57
#